data_AF-A0A974H2R3-F1
#
_entry.id   AF-A0A974H2R3-F1
#
_cell.length_a   1.000
_cell.length_b   1.000
_cell.length_c   1.000
_cell.angle_alpha   90.00
_cell.angle_beta   90.00
_cell.angle_gamma   90.00
#
_symmetry.space_group_name_H-M   'P 1'
#
loop_
_entity.id
_entity.type
_entity.pdbx_description
1 polymer ?
#
loop_
_entity_poly.entity_id
_entity_poly.type
_entity_poly.pdbx_seq_one_letter_code
_entity_poly.pdbx_strand_id
1 'polypeptide(L)'
;MHFTAAPGGTQTMRGVLLGLLLVVGTASALDSSYLPKDYPKDEAGARAFADDYNSTAETILFKSVEASWAYNTNLTEYNSQQQILASMEEQEFNEAWGKKAKELFNDVWENFSDPLLKNIISSIRTLGASNLNISMREEYNTILSQMDSIYSTSKVCPPNPNEKCWSLEPELTEIMATSRSYKKLLYAWDGWHNSAGIPLKEKYLKFVQLSNDAYRMDGK
;
A
#
# COMPACT_ATOMS: atom_id res chain seq x y z
N MET A 1 -56.65 -65.41 -1.67
CA MET A 1 -56.86 -65.17 -3.12
C MET A 1 -56.25 -63.82 -3.43
N HIS A 2 -55.00 -63.83 -3.88
CA HIS A 2 -54.57 -63.61 -5.26
C HIS A 2 -54.49 -62.13 -5.65
N PHE A 3 -53.22 -61.71 -5.79
CA PHE A 3 -52.60 -60.75 -6.72
C PHE A 3 -53.36 -59.47 -7.10
N THR A 4 -52.68 -58.34 -6.95
CA THR A 4 -52.03 -57.70 -8.11
C THR A 4 -51.03 -56.64 -7.64
N ALA A 5 -49.84 -56.68 -8.23
CA ALA A 5 -48.77 -55.71 -8.11
C ALA A 5 -48.57 -55.04 -9.47
N ALA A 6 -48.19 -53.75 -9.48
CA ALA A 6 -47.28 -53.04 -10.41
C ALA A 6 -47.46 -51.50 -10.25
N PRO A 7 -46.59 -50.63 -10.81
CA PRO A 7 -45.20 -50.43 -10.37
C PRO A 7 -44.79 -48.94 -10.33
N GLY A 8 -43.56 -48.67 -9.91
CA GLY A 8 -42.74 -47.61 -10.53
C GLY A 8 -42.72 -46.24 -9.84
N GLY A 9 -41.65 -45.96 -9.11
CA GLY A 9 -41.29 -44.63 -8.65
C GLY A 9 -39.83 -44.59 -8.19
N THR A 10 -38.90 -44.50 -9.14
CA THR A 10 -37.47 -44.27 -8.89
C THR A 10 -37.26 -42.86 -8.36
N GLN A 11 -37.11 -42.69 -7.05
CA GLN A 11 -36.60 -41.45 -6.46
C GLN A 11 -35.09 -41.37 -6.68
N THR A 12 -34.68 -40.59 -7.66
CA THR A 12 -33.28 -40.15 -7.82
C THR A 12 -32.92 -39.18 -6.71
N MET A 13 -32.06 -39.60 -5.80
CA MET A 13 -31.37 -38.78 -4.80
C MET A 13 -30.53 -37.72 -5.54
N ARG A 14 -30.98 -36.47 -5.60
CA ARG A 14 -30.15 -35.35 -6.03
C ARG A 14 -29.26 -34.93 -4.85
N GLY A 15 -28.02 -35.42 -4.83
CA GLY A 15 -26.98 -34.93 -3.93
C GLY A 15 -26.71 -33.45 -4.21
N VAL A 16 -26.89 -32.62 -3.19
CA VAL A 16 -26.50 -31.21 -3.22
C VAL A 16 -25.00 -31.15 -2.95
N LEU A 17 -24.19 -31.04 -3.99
CA LEU A 17 -22.78 -30.68 -3.89
C LEU A 17 -22.70 -29.18 -3.55
N LEU A 18 -22.57 -28.88 -2.26
CA LEU A 18 -22.10 -27.57 -1.79
C LEU A 18 -20.62 -27.43 -2.20
N GLY A 19 -20.39 -26.81 -3.34
CA GLY A 19 -19.06 -26.35 -3.72
C GLY A 19 -18.63 -25.24 -2.78
N LEU A 20 -17.64 -25.50 -1.91
CA LEU A 20 -16.88 -24.46 -1.26
C LEU A 20 -16.16 -23.65 -2.34
N LEU A 21 -16.69 -22.47 -2.67
CA LEU A 21 -15.93 -21.44 -3.36
C LEU A 21 -14.90 -20.90 -2.37
N LEU A 22 -13.71 -21.50 -2.39
CA LEU A 22 -12.51 -20.83 -1.90
C LEU A 22 -12.32 -19.59 -2.78
N VAL A 23 -12.69 -18.42 -2.24
CA VAL A 23 -12.23 -17.14 -2.78
C VAL A 23 -10.73 -17.10 -2.50
N VAL A 24 -9.95 -17.71 -3.39
CA VAL A 24 -8.54 -17.40 -3.51
C VAL A 24 -8.51 -15.95 -3.97
N GLY A 25 -8.12 -15.04 -3.07
CA GLY A 25 -7.76 -13.68 -3.47
C GLY A 25 -6.62 -13.79 -4.46
N THR A 26 -6.92 -13.74 -5.75
CA THR A 26 -5.90 -13.66 -6.78
C THR A 26 -5.32 -12.26 -6.64
N ALA A 27 -4.09 -12.18 -6.12
CA ALA A 27 -3.22 -11.06 -6.44
C ALA A 27 -3.19 -11.01 -7.99
N SER A 28 -3.87 -10.02 -8.57
CA SER A 28 -3.88 -9.84 -10.01
C SER A 28 -2.46 -9.42 -10.40
N ALA A 29 -1.72 -10.31 -11.05
CA ALA A 29 -0.42 -9.99 -11.60
C ALA A 29 -0.55 -8.77 -12.53
N LEU A 30 0.47 -7.91 -12.51
CA LEU A 30 0.53 -6.71 -13.34
C LEU A 30 0.26 -7.07 -14.81
N ASP A 31 -0.59 -6.28 -15.47
CA ASP A 31 -0.89 -6.51 -16.89
C ASP A 31 0.40 -6.46 -17.71
N SER A 32 0.59 -7.45 -18.57
CA SER A 32 1.78 -7.61 -19.41
C SER A 32 2.13 -6.37 -20.26
N SER A 33 1.14 -5.52 -20.57
CA SER A 33 1.34 -4.25 -21.27
C SER A 33 2.13 -3.20 -20.47
N TYR A 34 2.18 -3.33 -19.13
CA TYR A 34 2.96 -2.45 -18.25
C TYR A 34 4.36 -2.99 -17.93
N LEU A 35 4.73 -4.17 -18.45
CA LEU A 35 6.06 -4.73 -18.23
C LEU A 35 7.10 -4.10 -19.17
N PRO A 36 8.36 -3.92 -18.72
CA PRO A 36 9.43 -3.45 -19.58
C PRO A 36 9.74 -4.49 -20.66
N LYS A 37 10.07 -4.01 -21.86
CA LYS A 37 10.55 -4.83 -22.98
C LYS A 37 12.07 -5.08 -22.86
N ASP A 38 12.67 -5.54 -23.95
CA ASP A 38 14.11 -5.57 -24.13
C ASP A 38 14.62 -4.25 -24.73
N TYR A 39 15.78 -3.80 -24.26
CA TYR A 39 16.42 -2.57 -24.72
C TYR A 39 17.92 -2.80 -24.92
N PRO A 40 18.54 -2.14 -25.90
CA PRO A 40 20.00 -2.14 -26.03
C PRO A 40 20.69 -1.64 -24.76
N LYS A 41 21.87 -2.20 -24.48
CA LYS A 41 22.68 -1.87 -23.30
C LYS A 41 23.53 -0.60 -23.53
N ASP A 42 22.91 0.47 -24.01
CA ASP A 42 23.56 1.72 -24.35
C ASP A 42 22.66 2.93 -24.03
N GLU A 43 23.17 4.14 -24.28
CA GLU A 43 22.44 5.39 -23.97
C GLU A 43 21.17 5.56 -24.82
N ALA A 44 21.14 5.04 -26.05
CA ALA A 44 19.95 5.08 -26.90
C ALA A 44 18.87 4.12 -26.39
N GLY A 45 19.26 2.93 -25.96
CA GLY A 45 18.39 1.96 -25.31
C GLY A 45 17.86 2.46 -23.97
N ALA A 46 18.68 3.13 -23.17
CA ALA A 46 18.24 3.78 -21.93
C ALA A 46 17.21 4.89 -22.18
N ARG A 47 17.33 5.63 -23.29
CA ARG A 47 16.32 6.62 -23.68
C ARG A 47 14.99 5.98 -24.05
N ALA A 48 15.02 4.95 -24.91
CA ALA A 48 13.82 4.19 -25.24
C ALA A 48 13.17 3.53 -24.01
N PHE A 49 13.99 3.02 -23.08
CA PHE A 49 13.54 2.50 -21.79
C PHE A 49 12.83 3.58 -20.96
N ALA A 50 13.42 4.77 -20.84
CA ALA A 50 12.83 5.88 -20.10
C ALA A 50 11.51 6.38 -20.71
N ASP A 51 11.42 6.42 -22.04
CA ASP A 51 10.21 6.83 -22.77
C ASP A 51 9.06 5.83 -22.54
N ASP A 52 9.33 4.52 -22.69
CA ASP A 52 8.33 3.47 -22.42
C ASP A 52 7.94 3.46 -20.93
N TYR A 53 8.90 3.66 -20.01
CA TYR A 53 8.62 3.80 -18.57
C TYR A 53 7.65 4.95 -18.31
N ASN A 54 7.92 6.14 -18.86
CA ASN A 54 7.08 7.31 -18.61
C ASN A 54 5.63 7.07 -19.03
N SER A 55 5.41 6.51 -20.22
CA SER A 55 4.06 6.25 -20.75
C SER A 55 3.24 5.26 -19.90
N THR A 56 3.91 4.29 -19.27
CA THR A 56 3.27 3.26 -18.45
C THR A 56 3.15 3.67 -16.98
N ALA A 57 4.18 4.34 -16.45
CA ALA A 57 4.24 4.83 -15.08
C ALA A 57 3.12 5.84 -14.78
N GLU A 58 2.82 6.76 -15.70
CA GLU A 58 1.75 7.75 -15.52
C GLU A 58 0.40 7.07 -15.18
N THR A 59 0.09 5.95 -15.84
CA THR A 59 -1.16 5.22 -15.61
C THR A 59 -1.16 4.51 -14.25
N ILE A 60 -0.07 3.84 -13.89
CA ILE A 60 0.05 3.10 -12.62
C ILE A 60 0.09 4.07 -11.43
N LEU A 61 0.88 5.13 -11.52
CA LEU A 61 0.98 6.17 -10.50
C LEU A 61 -0.34 6.91 -10.31
N PHE A 62 -1.09 7.17 -11.39
CA PHE A 62 -2.42 7.76 -11.29
C PHE A 62 -3.36 6.91 -10.41
N LYS A 63 -3.44 5.59 -10.66
CA LYS A 63 -4.26 4.68 -9.85
C LYS A 63 -3.87 4.69 -8.37
N SER A 64 -2.57 4.62 -8.10
CA SER A 64 -2.02 4.65 -6.73
C SER A 64 -2.38 5.95 -6.00
N VAL A 65 -2.17 7.09 -6.66
CA VAL A 65 -2.49 8.42 -6.11
C VAL A 65 -4.00 8.58 -5.91
N GLU A 66 -4.83 8.12 -6.85
CA GLU A 66 -6.29 8.19 -6.75
C GLU A 66 -6.81 7.34 -5.56
N ALA A 67 -6.33 6.12 -5.40
CA ALA A 67 -6.70 5.26 -4.28
C ALA A 67 -6.26 5.84 -2.93
N SER A 68 -5.04 6.40 -2.88
CA SER A 68 -4.54 7.11 -1.70
C SER A 68 -5.37 8.35 -1.37
N TRP A 69 -5.75 9.14 -2.38
CA TRP A 69 -6.63 10.29 -2.20
C TRP A 69 -8.00 9.88 -1.66
N ALA A 70 -8.61 8.83 -2.22
CA ALA A 70 -9.89 8.32 -1.78
C ALA A 70 -9.87 7.86 -0.32
N TYR A 71 -8.77 7.23 0.12
CA TYR A 71 -8.59 6.88 1.53
C TYR A 71 -8.42 8.10 2.42
N ASN A 72 -7.50 9.00 2.10
CA ASN A 72 -7.19 10.17 2.91
C ASN A 72 -8.37 11.14 3.07
N THR A 73 -9.26 11.19 2.08
CA THR A 73 -10.48 12.03 2.12
C THR A 73 -11.70 11.29 2.68
N ASN A 74 -11.64 9.96 2.82
CA ASN A 74 -12.71 9.13 3.37
C ASN A 74 -12.13 7.85 3.99
N LEU A 75 -11.73 7.93 5.26
CA LEU A 75 -11.07 6.86 6.01
C LEU A 75 -12.04 5.72 6.34
N THR A 76 -12.18 4.79 5.40
CA THR A 76 -12.97 3.56 5.55
C THR A 76 -12.10 2.34 5.33
N GLU A 77 -12.51 1.21 5.90
CA GLU A 77 -11.83 -0.07 5.69
C GLU A 77 -11.77 -0.45 4.20
N TYR A 78 -12.85 -0.18 3.46
CA TYR A 78 -12.88 -0.40 2.02
C TYR A 78 -11.82 0.42 1.29
N ASN A 79 -11.74 1.74 1.54
CA ASN A 79 -10.76 2.60 0.88
C ASN A 79 -9.32 2.26 1.30
N SER A 80 -9.11 1.85 2.55
CA SER A 80 -7.82 1.33 3.03
C SER A 80 -7.36 0.13 2.20
N GLN A 81 -8.25 -0.84 1.98
CA GLN A 81 -7.94 -2.01 1.17
C GLN A 81 -7.67 -1.64 -0.30
N GLN A 82 -8.42 -0.69 -0.87
CA GLN A 82 -8.15 -0.22 -2.24
C GLN A 82 -6.78 0.47 -2.35
N GLN A 83 -6.41 1.30 -1.38
CA GLN A 83 -5.08 1.93 -1.34
C GLN A 83 -3.97 0.88 -1.24
N ILE A 84 -4.11 -0.13 -0.36
CA ILE A 84 -3.12 -1.20 -0.23
C ILE A 84 -2.96 -1.97 -1.55
N LEU A 85 -4.07 -2.34 -2.20
CA LEU A 85 -4.03 -3.05 -3.49
C LEU A 85 -3.35 -2.22 -4.58
N ALA A 86 -3.66 -0.92 -4.68
CA ALA A 86 -3.03 -0.04 -5.66
C ALA A 86 -1.53 0.16 -5.39
N SER A 87 -1.11 0.27 -4.13
CA SER A 87 0.30 0.33 -3.73
C SER A 87 1.05 -0.97 -4.08
N MET A 88 0.39 -2.13 -3.96
CA MET A 88 0.98 -3.42 -4.35
C MET A 88 1.18 -3.52 -5.87
N GLU A 89 0.20 -3.06 -6.67
CA GLU A 89 0.32 -2.99 -8.15
C GLU A 89 1.47 -2.05 -8.55
N GLU A 90 1.58 -0.88 -7.91
CA GLU A 90 2.69 0.07 -8.13
C GLU A 90 4.05 -0.56 -7.79
N GLN A 91 4.16 -1.27 -6.67
CA GLN A 91 5.40 -1.93 -6.28
C GLN A 91 5.79 -3.07 -7.21
N GLU A 92 4.82 -3.79 -7.79
CA GLU A 92 5.10 -4.79 -8.83
C GLU A 92 5.65 -4.14 -10.11
N PHE A 93 5.06 -3.02 -10.53
CA PHE A 93 5.57 -2.21 -11.64
C PHE A 93 6.99 -1.70 -11.37
N ASN A 94 7.21 -1.05 -10.22
CA ASN A 94 8.52 -0.52 -9.82
C ASN A 94 9.58 -1.62 -9.73
N GLU A 95 9.23 -2.80 -9.22
CA GLU A 95 10.14 -3.95 -9.20
C GLU A 95 10.53 -4.38 -10.61
N ALA A 96 9.56 -4.56 -11.52
CA ALA A 96 9.82 -5.02 -12.88
C ALA A 96 10.75 -4.07 -13.63
N TRP A 97 10.43 -2.78 -13.62
CA TRP A 97 11.22 -1.73 -14.28
C TRP A 97 12.57 -1.52 -13.60
N GLY A 98 12.60 -1.48 -12.26
CA GLY A 98 13.85 -1.31 -11.52
C GLY A 98 14.82 -2.48 -11.70
N LYS A 99 14.31 -3.72 -11.72
CA LYS A 99 15.14 -4.90 -12.02
C LYS A 99 15.69 -4.86 -13.44
N LYS A 100 14.86 -4.52 -14.44
CA LYS A 100 15.34 -4.39 -15.83
C LYS A 100 16.37 -3.27 -15.96
N ALA A 101 16.18 -2.15 -15.27
CA ALA A 101 17.15 -1.06 -15.26
C ALA A 101 18.48 -1.48 -14.60
N LYS A 102 18.44 -2.24 -13.48
CA LYS A 102 19.64 -2.82 -12.86
C LYS A 102 20.31 -3.84 -13.78
N GLU A 103 19.55 -4.68 -14.48
CA GLU A 103 20.08 -5.67 -15.43
C GLU A 103 20.84 -5.00 -16.59
N LEU A 104 20.24 -3.99 -17.20
CA LEU A 104 20.77 -3.37 -18.41
C LEU A 104 21.77 -2.25 -18.14
N PHE A 105 21.58 -1.43 -17.10
CA PHE A 105 22.28 -0.15 -17.03
C PHE A 105 23.23 0.02 -15.84
N ASN A 106 23.33 -0.94 -14.91
CA ASN A 106 24.09 -0.78 -13.65
C ASN A 106 25.54 -0.31 -13.83
N ASP A 107 26.20 -0.80 -14.87
CA ASP A 107 27.63 -0.61 -15.17
C ASP A 107 27.89 0.47 -16.22
N VAL A 108 26.86 1.01 -16.86
CA VAL A 108 27.00 1.99 -17.96
C VAL A 108 26.34 3.33 -17.69
N TRP A 109 25.34 3.40 -16.81
CA TRP A 109 24.50 4.59 -16.65
C TRP A 109 25.29 5.85 -16.24
N GLU A 110 26.33 5.72 -15.40
CA GLU A 110 27.13 6.87 -14.94
C GLU A 110 27.86 7.57 -16.09
N ASN A 111 28.13 6.83 -17.17
CA ASN A 111 28.86 7.30 -18.35
C ASN A 111 27.96 7.95 -19.40
N PHE A 112 26.63 7.94 -19.23
CA PHE A 112 25.73 8.58 -20.19
C PHE A 112 26.01 10.09 -20.27
N SER A 113 25.96 10.60 -21.49
CA SER A 113 26.24 12.01 -21.78
C SER A 113 25.11 12.92 -21.26
N ASP A 114 23.86 12.47 -21.35
CA ASP A 114 22.69 13.22 -20.90
C ASP A 114 22.51 13.16 -19.37
N PRO A 115 22.67 14.28 -18.64
CA PRO A 115 22.51 14.32 -17.19
C PRO A 115 21.08 14.05 -16.72
N LEU A 116 20.07 14.38 -17.52
CA LEU A 116 18.67 14.10 -17.18
C LEU A 116 18.43 12.59 -17.26
N LEU A 117 18.88 11.95 -18.33
CA LEU A 117 18.76 10.50 -18.49
C LEU A 117 19.46 9.74 -17.35
N LYS A 118 20.64 10.21 -16.92
CA LYS A 118 21.33 9.65 -15.74
C LYS A 118 20.47 9.68 -14.50
N ASN A 119 19.83 10.81 -14.21
CA ASN A 119 18.96 10.96 -13.05
C ASN A 119 17.74 10.05 -13.13
N ILE A 120 17.11 9.94 -14.31
CA ILE A 120 15.97 9.06 -14.54
C ILE A 120 16.36 7.60 -14.28
N ILE A 121 17.43 7.11 -14.91
CA ILE A 121 17.90 5.73 -14.75
C ILE A 121 18.36 5.46 -13.31
N SER A 122 19.01 6.42 -12.66
CA SER A 122 19.36 6.32 -11.23
C SER A 122 18.11 6.20 -10.35
N SER A 123 17.05 6.94 -10.66
CA SER A 123 15.80 6.91 -9.90
C SER A 123 15.08 5.57 -10.08
N ILE A 124 14.87 5.13 -11.33
CA ILE A 124 14.16 3.87 -11.63
C ILE A 124 14.89 2.66 -11.04
N ARG A 125 16.23 2.69 -10.99
CA ARG A 125 17.04 1.63 -10.35
C ARG A 125 16.91 1.58 -8.83
N THR A 126 16.32 2.56 -8.18
CA THR A 126 16.10 2.56 -6.72
C THR A 126 14.69 2.04 -6.44
N LEU A 127 14.58 0.80 -5.96
CA LEU A 127 13.29 0.12 -5.81
C LEU A 127 12.58 0.48 -4.50
N GLY A 128 13.34 0.85 -3.46
CA GLY A 128 12.80 1.11 -2.12
C GLY A 128 12.01 -0.10 -1.60
N ALA A 129 10.79 0.13 -1.10
CA ALA A 129 9.90 -0.92 -0.60
C ALA A 129 9.61 -2.04 -1.63
N SER A 130 9.75 -1.77 -2.93
CA SER A 130 9.60 -2.76 -4.00
C SER A 130 10.71 -3.82 -4.00
N ASN A 131 11.77 -3.68 -3.19
CA ASN A 131 12.73 -4.76 -2.96
C ASN A 131 12.18 -5.87 -2.05
N LEU A 132 11.19 -5.57 -1.21
CA LEU A 132 10.60 -6.56 -0.29
C LEU A 132 9.86 -7.65 -1.06
N ASN A 133 9.77 -8.86 -0.49
CA ASN A 133 8.90 -9.90 -1.05
C ASN A 133 7.41 -9.54 -0.88
N ILE A 134 6.52 -10.21 -1.61
CA ILE A 134 5.08 -9.90 -1.67
C ILE A 134 4.45 -9.81 -0.27
N SER A 135 4.71 -10.78 0.61
CA SER A 135 4.15 -10.76 1.98
C SER A 135 4.67 -9.59 2.81
N MET A 136 5.95 -9.26 2.69
CA MET A 136 6.54 -8.10 3.38
C MET A 136 6.06 -6.76 2.80
N ARG A 137 5.76 -6.69 1.50
CA ARG A 137 5.15 -5.50 0.88
C ARG A 137 3.73 -5.28 1.39
N GLU A 138 2.94 -6.34 1.45
CA GLU A 138 1.59 -6.28 2.00
C GLU A 138 1.61 -5.83 3.47
N GLU A 139 2.52 -6.40 4.27
CA GLU A 139 2.74 -5.97 5.65
C GLU A 139 3.16 -4.50 5.74
N TYR A 140 4.10 -4.06 4.89
CA TYR A 140 4.58 -2.67 4.85
C TYR A 140 3.44 -1.69 4.52
N ASN A 141 2.67 -1.94 3.48
CA ASN A 141 1.56 -1.09 3.05
C ASN A 141 0.42 -1.08 4.07
N THR A 142 0.14 -2.23 4.70
CA THR A 142 -0.85 -2.33 5.78
C THR A 142 -0.43 -1.50 7.00
N ILE A 143 0.85 -1.56 7.38
CA ILE A 143 1.37 -0.77 8.51
C ILE A 143 1.24 0.73 8.22
N LEU A 144 1.59 1.18 7.02
CA LEU A 144 1.45 2.59 6.63
C LEU A 144 -0.01 3.06 6.73
N SER A 145 -0.95 2.33 6.12
CA SER A 145 -2.39 2.64 6.21
C SER A 145 -2.87 2.68 7.68
N GLN A 146 -2.46 1.72 8.50
CA GLN A 146 -2.83 1.70 9.92
C GLN A 146 -2.24 2.89 10.70
N MET A 147 -1.00 3.29 10.41
CA MET A 147 -0.37 4.44 11.05
C MET A 147 -1.09 5.74 10.67
N ASP A 148 -1.44 5.93 9.39
CA ASP A 148 -2.22 7.07 8.90
C ASP A 148 -3.60 7.14 9.56
N SER A 149 -4.29 5.99 9.66
CA SER A 149 -5.59 5.86 10.33
C SER A 149 -5.51 6.26 11.80
N ILE A 150 -4.55 5.71 12.55
CA ILE A 150 -4.38 6.00 13.98
C ILE A 150 -4.15 7.50 14.16
N TYR A 151 -3.19 8.08 13.44
CA TYR A 151 -2.89 9.49 13.57
C TYR A 151 -4.10 10.38 13.21
N SER A 152 -4.86 10.03 12.17
CA SER A 152 -5.97 10.86 11.69
C SER A 152 -7.26 10.73 12.52
N THR A 153 -7.44 9.60 13.23
CA THR A 153 -8.70 9.28 13.91
C THR A 153 -8.61 9.26 15.43
N SER A 154 -7.39 9.27 16.01
CA SER A 154 -7.20 9.36 17.46
C SER A 154 -7.87 10.61 18.03
N LYS A 155 -8.40 10.46 19.25
CA LYS A 155 -9.08 11.53 19.99
C LYS A 155 -8.68 11.54 21.44
N VAL A 156 -8.84 12.69 22.09
CA VAL A 156 -8.69 12.87 23.53
C VAL A 156 -10.06 13.18 24.11
N CYS A 157 -10.59 12.28 24.94
CA CYS A 157 -11.90 12.46 25.56
C CYS A 157 -11.76 13.17 26.92
N PRO A 158 -12.46 14.29 27.17
CA PRO A 158 -12.42 14.99 28.44
C PRO A 158 -12.89 14.13 29.62
N PRO A 159 -12.58 14.52 30.87
CA PRO A 159 -13.03 13.80 32.06
C PRO A 159 -14.57 13.79 32.22
N ASN A 160 -15.25 14.80 31.69
CA ASN A 160 -16.70 14.87 31.68
C ASN A 160 -17.25 14.03 30.51
N PRO A 161 -17.99 12.94 30.78
CA PRO A 161 -18.47 12.03 29.73
C PRO A 161 -19.53 12.65 28.82
N ASN A 162 -20.11 13.79 29.22
CA ASN A 162 -21.07 14.52 28.38
C ASN A 162 -20.38 15.46 27.38
N GLU A 163 -19.06 15.65 27.48
CA GLU A 163 -18.30 16.48 26.55
C GLU A 163 -17.79 15.66 25.36
N LYS A 164 -17.82 16.28 24.18
CA LYS A 164 -17.30 15.68 22.93
C LYS A 164 -15.79 15.46 23.07
N CYS A 165 -15.31 14.29 22.64
CA CYS A 165 -13.88 14.05 22.49
C CYS A 165 -13.25 15.00 21.44
N TRP A 166 -12.05 15.48 21.73
CA TRP A 166 -11.29 16.40 20.90
C TRP A 166 -10.46 15.64 19.88
N SER A 167 -10.61 16.00 18.61
CA SER A 167 -9.76 15.54 17.51
C SER A 167 -8.49 16.39 17.48
N LEU A 168 -7.43 15.93 16.81
CA LEU A 168 -6.23 16.74 16.61
C LEU A 168 -6.59 18.09 15.97
N GLU A 169 -7.29 18.02 14.84
CA GLU A 169 -7.80 19.18 14.11
C GLU A 169 -9.34 19.25 14.16
N PRO A 170 -9.94 20.40 14.50
CA PRO A 170 -9.28 21.63 14.97
C PRO A 170 -9.05 21.66 16.50
N GLU A 171 -9.69 20.77 17.27
CA GLU A 171 -9.91 21.00 18.70
C GLU A 171 -8.62 21.03 19.54
N LEU A 172 -7.75 20.02 19.43
CA LEU A 172 -6.50 20.01 20.19
C LEU A 172 -5.54 21.09 19.71
N THR A 173 -5.45 21.33 18.40
CA THR A 173 -4.65 22.42 17.82
C THR A 173 -5.07 23.78 18.38
N GLU A 174 -6.37 24.07 18.42
CA GLU A 174 -6.89 25.31 19.00
C GLU A 174 -6.60 25.43 20.51
N ILE A 175 -6.78 24.34 21.27
CA ILE A 175 -6.45 24.31 22.70
C ILE A 175 -4.98 24.63 22.91
N MET A 176 -4.07 23.97 22.17
CA MET A 176 -2.63 24.15 22.31
C MET A 176 -2.18 25.56 21.89
N ALA A 177 -2.85 26.18 20.92
CA ALA A 177 -2.52 27.53 20.45
C ALA A 177 -3.01 28.64 21.41
N THR A 178 -4.25 28.51 21.89
CA THR A 178 -4.97 29.63 22.51
C THR A 178 -5.07 29.54 24.03
N SER A 179 -5.06 28.33 24.60
CA SER A 179 -5.20 28.15 26.05
C SER A 179 -4.01 28.75 26.81
N ARG A 180 -4.29 29.31 27.98
CA ARG A 180 -3.28 29.74 28.97
C ARG A 180 -3.37 28.96 30.28
N SER A 181 -4.27 27.97 30.34
CA SER A 181 -4.39 27.08 31.50
C SER A 181 -3.37 25.94 31.37
N TYR A 182 -2.37 25.93 32.26
CA TYR A 182 -1.36 24.87 32.33
C TYR A 182 -2.01 23.48 32.40
N LYS A 183 -3.01 23.29 33.27
CA LYS A 183 -3.68 21.99 33.43
C LYS A 183 -4.38 21.53 32.16
N LYS A 184 -5.02 22.45 31.42
CA LYS A 184 -5.70 22.13 30.16
C LYS A 184 -4.69 21.75 29.07
N LEU A 185 -3.60 22.50 28.97
CA LEU A 185 -2.51 22.21 28.02
C LEU A 185 -1.85 20.86 28.30
N LEU A 186 -1.51 20.59 29.57
CA LEU A 186 -0.91 19.32 29.96
C LEU A 186 -1.83 18.14 29.64
N TYR A 187 -3.12 18.25 29.95
CA TYR A 187 -4.09 17.19 29.67
C TYR A 187 -4.25 16.93 28.16
N ALA A 188 -4.33 17.99 27.35
CA ALA A 188 -4.41 17.88 25.90
C ALA A 188 -3.13 17.25 25.31
N TRP A 189 -1.96 17.71 25.74
CA TRP A 189 -0.66 17.21 25.29
C TRP A 189 -0.45 15.74 25.64
N ASP A 190 -0.63 15.38 26.92
CA ASP A 190 -0.44 14.01 27.40
C ASP A 190 -1.48 13.07 26.80
N GLY A 191 -2.75 13.50 26.77
CA GLY A 191 -3.83 12.74 26.16
C GLY A 191 -3.56 12.41 24.69
N TRP A 192 -3.06 13.38 23.91
CA TRP A 192 -2.75 13.16 22.50
C TRP A 192 -1.61 12.15 22.32
N HIS A 193 -0.49 12.34 23.03
CA HIS A 193 0.66 11.44 22.93
C HIS A 193 0.33 10.02 23.42
N ASN A 194 -0.56 9.87 24.39
CA ASN A 194 -1.03 8.56 24.82
C ASN A 194 -1.98 7.94 23.79
N SER A 195 -2.96 8.70 23.30
CA SER A 195 -4.00 8.20 22.38
C SER A 195 -3.45 7.82 20.99
N ALA A 196 -2.55 8.62 20.42
CA ALA A 196 -1.94 8.34 19.13
C ALA A 196 -0.61 7.57 19.27
N GLY A 197 0.24 7.96 20.23
CA GLY A 197 1.62 7.46 20.30
C GLY A 197 1.75 6.02 20.78
N ILE A 198 0.97 5.59 21.79
CA ILE A 198 1.01 4.22 22.30
C ILE A 198 0.72 3.19 21.19
N PRO A 199 -0.39 3.28 20.43
CA PRO A 199 -0.69 2.31 19.36
C PRO A 199 0.25 2.43 18.14
N LEU A 200 0.88 3.58 17.91
CA LEU A 200 1.86 3.76 16.83
C LEU A 200 3.21 3.10 17.11
N LYS A 201 3.61 2.93 18.38
CA LYS A 201 4.96 2.51 18.75
C LYS A 201 5.40 1.20 18.08
N GLU A 202 4.62 0.14 18.21
CA GLU A 202 4.97 -1.17 17.66
C GLU A 202 4.98 -1.16 16.12
N LYS A 203 4.02 -0.46 15.53
CA LYS A 203 3.92 -0.29 14.07
C LYS A 203 5.12 0.44 13.51
N TYR A 204 5.55 1.52 14.16
CA TYR A 204 6.71 2.30 13.75
C TYR A 204 8.00 1.47 13.80
N LEU A 205 8.20 0.65 14.83
CA LEU A 205 9.36 -0.24 14.92
C LEU A 205 9.40 -1.21 13.73
N LYS A 206 8.26 -1.80 13.39
CA LYS A 206 8.16 -2.75 12.27
C LYS A 206 8.31 -2.06 10.92
N PHE A 207 7.72 -0.88 10.74
CA PHE A 207 7.93 -0.03 9.57
C PHE A 207 9.42 0.28 9.35
N VAL A 208 10.13 0.71 10.40
CA VAL A 208 11.57 1.02 10.31
C VAL A 208 12.38 -0.22 9.93
N GLN A 209 12.05 -1.39 10.50
CA GLN A 209 12.70 -2.64 10.12
C GLN A 209 12.52 -2.94 8.64
N LEU A 210 11.27 -3.00 8.15
CA LEU A 210 10.96 -3.31 6.76
C LEU A 210 11.56 -2.29 5.79
N SER A 211 11.47 -0.99 6.13
CA SER A 211 12.06 0.09 5.34
C SER A 211 13.57 -0.07 5.22
N ASN A 212 14.28 -0.30 6.33
CA ASN A 212 15.72 -0.51 6.31
C ASN A 212 16.11 -1.77 5.51
N ASP A 213 15.38 -2.87 5.67
CA ASP A 213 15.64 -4.09 4.92
C ASP A 213 15.47 -3.85 3.40
N ALA A 214 14.46 -3.09 3.00
CA ALA A 214 14.20 -2.73 1.62
C ALA A 214 15.30 -1.83 1.01
N TYR A 215 15.72 -0.77 1.72
CA TYR A 215 16.70 0.18 1.19
C TYR A 215 18.15 -0.34 1.21
N ARG A 216 18.50 -1.24 2.14
CA ARG A 216 19.81 -1.94 2.09
C ARG A 216 20.01 -2.72 0.80
N MET A 217 18.93 -3.24 0.21
CA MET A 217 18.97 -3.96 -1.07
C MET A 217 19.24 -3.05 -2.28
N ASP A 218 19.07 -1.72 -2.12
CA ASP A 218 19.51 -0.72 -3.09
C ASP A 218 20.94 -0.20 -2.82
N GLY A 219 21.63 -0.74 -1.80
CA GLY A 219 22.96 -0.28 -1.40
C GLY A 219 22.94 1.07 -0.69
N LYS A 220 21.83 1.39 0.00
CA LYS A 220 21.63 2.61 0.79
C LYS A 220 21.59 2.32 2.29
#